data_AF-A0A6P5A3I8-F1
#
_entry.id   AF-A0A6P5A3I8-F1
#
_cell.length_a   1.000
_cell.length_b   1.000
_cell.length_c   1.000
_cell.angle_alpha   90.00
_cell.angle_beta   90.00
_cell.angle_gamma   90.00
#
_symmetry.space_group_name_H-M   'P 1'
#
loop_
_entity.id
_entity.type
_entity.pdbx_description
1 polymer ?
#
loop_
_entity_poly.entity_id
_entity_poly.type
_entity_poly.pdbx_seq_one_letter_code
_entity_poly.pdbx_strand_id
1 'polypeptide(L)'
;MAILQSCCGCLDVKTGSKVIASILIVISLAGLGYTAYGTTVASAVGVVSPTNVILLSVYSLSVSNHTLLIITIAKAKKPRPMISAWGVVTWICTLAVLGIYSFTTVQAVALMSVIASSIGSGLNQDAFKAGYVAGIAIVWTIFGIIFMLTVYGTLVVMSHYQNLRDAAMGQGQQQVAMGNLAGNQPYMPVGNQPYMPGQV
;
A
#
# COMPACT_ATOMS: atom_id res chain seq x y z
N MET A 1 14.66 9.23 -10.86
CA MET A 1 15.20 9.35 -9.49
C MET A 1 14.15 8.88 -8.50
N ALA A 2 14.50 7.89 -7.69
CA ALA A 2 13.64 7.34 -6.65
C ALA A 2 13.43 8.38 -5.53
N ILE A 3 12.20 8.57 -5.06
CA ILE A 3 11.88 9.54 -3.99
C ILE A 3 12.75 9.33 -2.73
N LEU A 4 13.21 8.10 -2.48
CA LEU A 4 14.02 7.73 -1.31
C LEU A 4 15.46 7.32 -1.64
N GLN A 5 15.98 7.65 -2.83
CA GLN A 5 17.34 7.25 -3.26
C GLN A 5 18.45 7.77 -2.34
N SER A 6 18.18 8.83 -1.57
CA SER A 6 19.14 9.51 -0.69
C SER A 6 19.00 9.19 0.81
N CYS A 7 17.98 8.46 1.26
CA CYS A 7 17.67 8.37 2.70
C CYS A 7 17.95 7.02 3.39
N CYS A 8 18.14 5.91 2.68
CA CYS A 8 18.44 4.62 3.33
C CYS A 8 19.31 3.72 2.42
N GLY A 9 20.63 3.95 2.42
CA GLY A 9 21.61 3.10 1.75
C GLY A 9 21.83 1.71 2.38
N CYS A 10 20.95 1.23 3.27
CA CYS A 10 21.15 0.01 4.05
C CYS A 10 20.27 -1.18 3.61
N LEU A 11 19.20 -0.94 2.85
CA LEU A 11 18.25 -1.98 2.41
C LEU A 11 17.85 -1.73 0.96
N ASP A 12 17.98 -2.75 0.11
CA ASP A 12 17.42 -2.74 -1.25
C ASP A 12 15.94 -2.35 -1.19
N VAL A 13 15.53 -1.37 -1.99
CA VAL A 13 14.15 -0.85 -2.07
C VAL A 13 13.15 -1.98 -2.36
N LYS A 14 13.61 -3.06 -3.02
CA LYS A 14 12.84 -4.29 -3.20
C LYS A 14 12.54 -5.00 -1.87
N THR A 15 13.53 -5.14 -1.00
CA THR A 15 13.37 -5.73 0.34
C THR A 15 12.53 -4.81 1.22
N GLY A 16 12.78 -3.50 1.18
CA GLY A 16 11.95 -2.50 1.88
C GLY A 16 10.48 -2.59 1.51
N SER A 17 10.16 -2.75 0.22
CA SER A 17 8.78 -2.90 -0.25
C SER A 17 8.09 -4.17 0.29
N LYS A 18 8.82 -5.27 0.44
CA LYS A 18 8.29 -6.50 1.06
C LYS A 18 8.03 -6.32 2.54
N VAL A 19 8.96 -5.69 3.27
CA VAL A 19 8.82 -5.43 4.71
C VAL A 19 7.61 -4.54 4.98
N ILE A 20 7.43 -3.47 4.20
CA ILE A 20 6.25 -2.60 4.29
C ILE A 20 4.97 -3.40 4.03
N ALA A 21 4.93 -4.21 2.99
CA ALA A 21 3.76 -5.03 2.70
C ALA A 21 3.43 -5.98 3.85
N SER A 22 4.44 -6.61 4.46
CA SER A 22 4.26 -7.47 5.64
C SER A 22 3.70 -6.71 6.85
N ILE A 23 4.21 -5.51 7.14
CA ILE A 23 3.69 -4.67 8.24
C ILE A 23 2.22 -4.32 7.99
N LEU A 24 1.87 -3.90 6.77
CA LEU A 24 0.50 -3.56 6.42
C LEU A 24 -0.43 -4.78 6.47
N ILE A 25 0.03 -5.98 6.12
CA ILE A 25 -0.75 -7.22 6.30
C ILE A 25 -1.08 -7.43 7.78
N VAL A 26 -0.08 -7.31 8.68
CA VAL A 26 -0.30 -7.52 10.11
C VAL A 26 -1.32 -6.52 10.67
N ILE A 27 -1.21 -5.25 10.28
CA ILE A 27 -2.15 -4.19 10.69
C ILE A 27 -3.57 -4.51 10.18
N SER A 28 -3.71 -4.88 8.91
CA SER A 28 -5.02 -5.21 8.33
C SER A 28 -5.62 -6.49 8.91
N LEU A 29 -4.80 -7.48 9.28
CA LEU A 29 -5.25 -8.68 9.99
C LEU A 29 -5.73 -8.36 11.41
N ALA A 30 -5.04 -7.46 12.13
CA ALA A 30 -5.48 -7.02 13.45
C ALA A 30 -6.85 -6.31 13.36
N GLY A 31 -7.01 -5.41 12.39
CA GLY A 31 -8.29 -4.76 12.11
C GLY A 31 -9.39 -5.74 11.70
N LEU A 32 -9.07 -6.72 10.86
CA LEU A 32 -9.98 -7.78 10.44
C LEU A 32 -10.44 -8.63 11.64
N GLY A 33 -9.50 -9.11 12.45
CA GLY A 33 -9.77 -9.94 13.62
C GLY A 33 -10.64 -9.22 14.66
N TYR A 34 -10.32 -7.96 14.96
CA TYR A 34 -11.13 -7.15 15.88
C TYR A 34 -12.55 -6.95 15.37
N THR A 35 -12.70 -6.59 14.09
CA THR A 35 -14.02 -6.37 13.48
C THR A 35 -14.82 -7.66 13.38
N ALA A 36 -14.16 -8.79 13.06
CA ALA A 36 -14.79 -10.10 12.98
C ALA A 36 -15.32 -10.53 14.33
N TYR A 37 -14.50 -10.44 15.38
CA TYR A 37 -14.92 -10.75 16.74
C TYR A 37 -16.13 -9.91 17.17
N GLY A 38 -16.07 -8.59 16.98
CA GLY A 38 -17.18 -7.69 17.30
C GLY A 38 -18.47 -8.03 16.53
N THR A 39 -18.33 -8.42 15.26
CA THR A 39 -19.45 -8.84 14.42
C THR A 39 -20.04 -10.16 14.89
N THR A 40 -19.23 -11.15 15.27
CA THR A 40 -19.69 -12.43 15.80
C THR A 40 -20.50 -12.23 17.09
N VAL A 41 -20.00 -11.43 18.02
CA VAL A 41 -20.72 -11.13 19.27
C VAL A 41 -22.05 -10.42 18.99
N ALA A 42 -22.04 -9.41 18.11
CA ALA A 42 -23.25 -8.68 17.75
C ALA A 42 -24.27 -9.55 16.98
N SER A 43 -23.79 -10.52 16.20
CA SER A 43 -24.65 -11.46 15.47
C SER A 43 -25.40 -12.42 16.39
N ALA A 44 -24.83 -12.76 17.56
CA ALA A 44 -25.48 -13.63 18.54
C ALA A 44 -26.78 -13.03 19.12
N VAL A 45 -26.90 -11.69 19.08
CA VAL A 45 -28.09 -10.95 19.51
C VAL A 45 -28.91 -10.38 18.34
N GLY A 46 -28.54 -10.73 17.09
CA GLY A 46 -29.25 -10.29 15.89
C GLY A 46 -29.02 -8.82 15.49
N VAL A 47 -27.97 -8.17 15.99
CA VAL A 47 -27.73 -6.72 15.81
C VAL A 47 -26.43 -6.45 15.04
N VAL A 48 -26.32 -6.95 13.81
CA VAL A 48 -25.13 -6.70 12.97
C VAL A 48 -25.24 -5.34 12.28
N SER A 49 -24.33 -4.42 12.61
CA SER A 49 -24.24 -3.13 11.92
C SER A 49 -23.70 -3.31 10.48
N PRO A 50 -24.33 -2.68 9.46
CA PRO A 50 -23.79 -2.64 8.10
C PRO A 50 -22.36 -2.11 8.05
N THR A 51 -22.00 -1.19 8.94
CA THR A 51 -20.67 -0.63 9.03
C THR A 51 -19.61 -1.69 9.32
N ASN A 52 -19.90 -2.67 10.18
CA ASN A 52 -18.98 -3.76 10.50
C ASN A 52 -18.76 -4.68 9.30
N VAL A 53 -19.82 -4.97 8.53
CA VAL A 53 -19.75 -5.81 7.32
C VAL A 53 -18.90 -5.13 6.24
N ILE A 54 -19.06 -3.83 6.05
CA ILE A 54 -18.24 -3.05 5.11
C ILE A 54 -16.78 -3.06 5.59
N LEU A 55 -16.54 -2.85 6.88
CA LEU A 55 -15.19 -2.80 7.44
C LEU A 55 -14.46 -4.15 7.32
N LEU A 56 -15.17 -5.27 7.52
CA LEU A 56 -14.66 -6.62 7.24
C LEU A 56 -14.23 -6.79 5.77
N SER A 57 -15.06 -6.29 4.85
CA SER A 57 -14.78 -6.36 3.41
C SER A 57 -13.54 -5.53 3.06
N VAL A 58 -13.42 -4.32 3.60
CA VAL A 58 -12.28 -3.43 3.37
C VAL A 58 -10.97 -4.03 3.92
N TYR A 59 -10.98 -4.59 5.13
CA TYR A 59 -9.79 -5.25 5.68
C TYR A 59 -9.42 -6.51 4.90
N SER A 60 -10.39 -7.31 4.46
CA SER A 60 -10.14 -8.50 3.62
C SER A 60 -9.51 -8.13 2.27
N LEU A 61 -10.02 -7.06 1.64
CA LEU A 61 -9.44 -6.51 0.42
C LEU A 61 -8.02 -5.97 0.64
N SER A 62 -7.78 -5.27 1.76
CA SER A 62 -6.46 -4.76 2.10
C SER A 62 -5.45 -5.89 2.29
N VAL A 63 -5.77 -6.95 3.06
CA VAL A 63 -4.90 -8.12 3.23
C VAL A 63 -4.58 -8.77 1.88
N SER A 64 -5.59 -8.96 1.04
CA SER A 64 -5.42 -9.52 -0.31
C SER A 64 -4.51 -8.65 -1.18
N ASN A 65 -4.73 -7.33 -1.17
CA ASN A 65 -3.95 -6.36 -1.94
C ASN A 65 -2.47 -6.35 -1.51
N HIS A 66 -2.17 -6.34 -0.21
CA HIS A 66 -0.78 -6.38 0.28
C HIS A 66 -0.10 -7.73 0.02
N THR A 67 -0.85 -8.83 0.07
CA THR A 67 -0.34 -10.16 -0.30
C THR A 67 0.03 -10.22 -1.79
N LEU A 68 -0.83 -9.66 -2.65
CA LEU A 68 -0.55 -9.55 -4.08
C LEU A 68 0.70 -8.73 -4.35
N LEU A 69 0.95 -7.64 -3.61
CA LEU A 69 2.18 -6.86 -3.74
C LEU A 69 3.43 -7.72 -3.50
N ILE A 70 3.45 -8.55 -2.44
CA ILE A 70 4.58 -9.44 -2.14
C ILE A 70 4.80 -10.43 -3.28
N ILE A 71 3.72 -11.05 -3.77
CA ILE A 71 3.77 -12.01 -4.88
C ILE A 71 4.29 -11.32 -6.15
N THR A 72 3.80 -10.12 -6.46
CA THR A 72 4.25 -9.32 -7.61
C THR A 72 5.74 -9.03 -7.53
N ILE A 73 6.24 -8.53 -6.40
CA ILE A 73 7.66 -8.21 -6.22
C ILE A 73 8.53 -9.48 -6.31
N ALA A 74 8.01 -10.62 -5.84
CA ALA A 74 8.76 -11.87 -5.82
C ALA A 74 8.79 -12.60 -7.17
N LYS A 75 7.68 -12.56 -7.94
CA LYS A 75 7.46 -13.50 -9.06
C LYS A 75 7.09 -12.85 -10.39
N ALA A 76 6.68 -11.58 -10.43
CA ALA A 76 6.18 -11.00 -11.67
C ALA A 76 7.31 -10.65 -12.65
N LYS A 77 7.17 -11.08 -13.91
CA LYS A 77 8.07 -10.68 -15.01
C LYS A 77 7.96 -9.19 -15.35
N LYS A 78 6.76 -8.61 -15.18
CA LYS A 78 6.46 -7.19 -15.41
C LYS A 78 5.72 -6.63 -14.17
N PRO A 79 6.43 -6.29 -13.09
CA PRO A 79 5.79 -5.92 -11.82
C PRO A 79 5.15 -4.52 -11.81
N ARG A 80 5.55 -3.61 -12.72
CA ARG A 80 5.13 -2.19 -12.71
C ARG A 80 3.61 -1.96 -12.63
N PRO A 81 2.76 -2.48 -13.55
CA PRO A 81 1.33 -2.16 -13.53
C PRO A 81 0.64 -2.65 -12.24
N MET A 82 1.06 -3.80 -11.72
CA MET A 82 0.53 -4.34 -10.47
C MET A 82 0.94 -3.50 -9.25
N ILE A 83 2.18 -2.99 -9.21
CA ILE A 83 2.63 -2.09 -8.14
C ILE A 83 1.85 -0.76 -8.16
N SER A 84 1.58 -0.21 -9.35
CA SER A 84 0.76 1.01 -9.48
C SER A 84 -0.68 0.76 -9.02
N ALA A 85 -1.29 -0.35 -9.43
CA ALA A 85 -2.65 -0.72 -9.02
C ALA A 85 -2.73 -0.92 -7.49
N TRP A 86 -1.72 -1.57 -6.90
CA TRP A 86 -1.63 -1.73 -5.46
C TRP A 86 -1.72 -0.41 -4.70
N GLY A 87 -1.02 0.63 -5.17
CA GLY A 87 -1.04 1.95 -4.53
C GLY A 87 -2.43 2.58 -4.58
N VAL A 88 -3.10 2.52 -5.73
CA VAL A 88 -4.47 3.04 -5.89
C VAL A 88 -5.45 2.33 -4.96
N VAL A 89 -5.43 0.98 -4.95
CA VAL A 89 -6.31 0.18 -4.08
C VAL A 89 -6.03 0.47 -2.60
N THR A 90 -4.76 0.61 -2.21
CA THR A 90 -4.38 0.93 -0.82
C THR A 90 -4.99 2.26 -0.38
N TRP A 91 -4.93 3.29 -1.22
CA TRP A 91 -5.54 4.59 -0.91
C TRP A 91 -7.07 4.53 -0.85
N ILE A 92 -7.71 3.81 -1.77
CA ILE A 92 -9.17 3.61 -1.74
C ILE A 92 -9.58 2.95 -0.41
N CYS A 93 -8.91 1.86 -0.02
CA CYS A 93 -9.18 1.19 1.25
C CYS A 93 -8.95 2.11 2.45
N THR A 94 -7.84 2.86 2.46
CA THR A 94 -7.50 3.78 3.56
C THR A 94 -8.55 4.89 3.73
N LEU A 95 -8.98 5.49 2.62
CA LEU A 95 -10.03 6.51 2.63
C LEU A 95 -11.40 5.94 3.02
N ALA A 96 -11.70 4.71 2.62
CA ALA A 96 -12.92 4.02 3.05
C ALA A 96 -12.94 3.81 4.57
N VAL A 97 -11.83 3.35 5.16
CA VAL A 97 -11.70 3.22 6.63
C VAL A 97 -11.85 4.58 7.31
N LEU A 98 -11.21 5.63 6.78
CA LEU A 98 -11.34 6.99 7.33
C LEU A 98 -12.81 7.47 7.35
N GLY A 99 -13.55 7.28 6.26
CA GLY A 99 -14.95 7.65 6.17
C GLY A 99 -15.82 6.89 7.18
N ILE A 100 -15.59 5.58 7.32
CA ILE A 100 -16.28 4.73 8.29
C ILE A 100 -15.96 5.14 9.74
N TYR A 101 -14.69 5.40 10.05
CA TYR A 101 -14.27 5.83 11.39
C TYR A 101 -14.81 7.21 11.75
N SER A 102 -14.87 8.12 10.78
CA SER A 102 -15.53 9.42 10.95
C SER A 102 -17.02 9.26 11.28
N PHE A 103 -17.73 8.46 10.49
CA PHE A 103 -19.16 8.21 10.70
C PHE A 103 -19.46 7.55 12.06
N THR A 104 -18.68 6.53 12.44
CA THR A 104 -18.84 5.85 13.75
C THR A 104 -18.47 6.75 14.92
N THR A 105 -17.49 7.64 14.76
CA THR A 105 -17.15 8.65 15.79
C THR A 105 -18.32 9.61 16.02
N VAL A 106 -18.98 10.09 14.96
CA VAL A 106 -20.16 10.97 15.09
C VAL A 106 -21.29 10.26 15.83
N GLN A 107 -21.58 9.00 15.49
CA GLN A 107 -22.58 8.21 16.21
C GLN A 107 -22.21 7.97 17.67
N ALA A 108 -20.93 7.70 17.96
CA ALA A 108 -20.43 7.51 19.31
C ALA A 108 -20.61 8.77 20.17
N VAL A 109 -20.26 9.95 19.64
CA VAL A 109 -20.46 11.23 20.32
C VAL A 109 -21.95 11.53 20.54
N ALA A 110 -22.80 11.25 19.56
CA ALA A 110 -24.25 11.43 19.71
C ALA A 110 -24.84 10.50 20.78
N LEU A 111 -24.39 9.25 20.84
CA LEU A 111 -24.85 8.27 21.83
C LEU A 111 -24.38 8.62 23.26
N MET A 112 -23.22 9.27 23.39
CA MET A 112 -22.66 9.68 24.68
C MET A 112 -23.62 10.56 25.48
N SER A 113 -24.33 11.50 24.83
CA SER A 113 -25.28 12.40 25.52
C SER A 113 -26.48 11.65 26.08
N VAL A 114 -26.98 10.65 25.34
CA VAL A 114 -28.07 9.77 25.76
C VAL A 114 -27.65 8.91 26.95
N ILE A 115 -26.48 8.27 26.88
CA ILE A 115 -25.98 7.42 27.98
C ILE A 115 -25.67 8.28 29.21
N ALA A 116 -25.04 9.44 29.05
CA ALA A 116 -24.77 10.33 30.18
C ALA A 116 -26.05 10.75 30.92
N SER A 117 -27.17 10.91 30.22
CA SER A 117 -28.47 11.22 30.82
C SER A 117 -29.14 10.05 31.56
N SER A 118 -28.77 8.80 31.25
CA SER A 118 -29.29 7.60 31.90
C SER A 118 -28.42 7.08 33.04
N ILE A 119 -27.19 7.59 33.16
CA ILE A 119 -26.32 7.33 34.31
C ILE A 119 -26.92 8.05 35.52
N GLY A 120 -27.50 7.26 36.44
CA GLY A 120 -28.10 7.74 37.68
C GLY A 120 -27.13 8.54 38.56
N SER A 121 -27.68 9.27 39.52
CA SER A 121 -26.99 10.28 40.36
C SER A 121 -25.78 9.81 41.18
N GLY A 122 -25.48 8.51 41.20
CA GLY A 122 -24.33 7.92 41.91
C GLY A 122 -23.03 7.81 41.11
N LEU A 123 -23.06 8.03 39.79
CA LEU A 123 -21.88 7.99 38.92
C LEU A 123 -21.53 9.39 38.43
N ASN A 124 -20.24 9.75 38.53
CA ASN A 124 -19.76 11.06 38.10
C ASN A 124 -19.85 11.17 36.56
N GLN A 125 -20.89 11.85 36.07
CA GLN A 125 -21.15 12.05 34.64
C GLN A 125 -19.98 12.73 33.91
N ASP A 126 -19.24 13.61 34.60
CA ASP A 126 -18.10 14.30 34.00
C ASP A 126 -16.92 13.34 33.80
N ALA A 127 -16.69 12.43 34.76
CA ALA A 127 -15.69 11.38 34.62
C ALA A 127 -16.03 10.42 33.46
N PHE A 128 -17.31 10.07 33.28
CA PHE A 128 -17.76 9.25 32.16
C PHE A 128 -17.51 9.92 30.80
N LYS A 129 -17.92 11.19 30.66
CA LYS A 129 -17.69 11.97 29.42
C LYS A 129 -16.19 12.10 29.11
N ALA A 130 -15.38 12.41 30.12
CA ALA A 130 -13.93 12.52 29.97
C ALA A 130 -13.30 11.19 29.51
N GLY A 131 -13.69 10.07 30.12
CA GLY A 131 -13.21 8.74 29.72
C GLY A 131 -13.61 8.37 28.29
N TYR A 132 -14.83 8.70 27.88
CA TYR A 132 -15.31 8.41 26.53
C TYR A 132 -14.57 9.26 25.47
N VAL A 133 -14.36 10.54 25.73
CA VAL A 133 -13.58 11.42 24.85
C VAL A 133 -12.12 10.96 24.75
N ALA A 134 -11.51 10.57 25.87
CA ALA A 134 -10.16 10.02 25.89
C ALA A 134 -10.06 8.74 25.04
N GLY A 135 -11.06 7.85 25.14
CA GLY A 135 -11.15 6.64 24.31
C GLY A 135 -11.18 6.96 22.81
N ILE A 136 -12.03 7.92 22.39
CA ILE A 136 -12.07 8.38 20.99
C ILE A 136 -10.71 8.95 20.57
N ALA A 137 -10.09 9.79 21.40
CA ALA A 137 -8.79 10.40 21.08
C ALA A 137 -7.69 9.35 20.87
N ILE A 138 -7.67 8.27 21.67
CA ILE A 138 -6.72 7.16 21.50
C ILE A 138 -6.93 6.47 20.14
N VAL A 139 -8.18 6.17 19.77
CA VAL A 139 -8.50 5.53 18.48
C VAL A 139 -8.01 6.38 17.30
N TRP A 140 -8.26 7.68 17.34
CA TRP A 140 -7.79 8.60 16.29
C TRP A 140 -6.27 8.77 16.26
N THR A 141 -5.61 8.72 17.42
CA THR A 141 -4.15 8.74 17.50
C THR A 141 -3.55 7.51 16.84
N ILE A 142 -4.08 6.32 17.13
CA ILE A 142 -3.66 5.06 16.51
C ILE A 142 -3.90 5.12 15.00
N PHE A 143 -5.07 5.59 14.57
CA PHE A 143 -5.38 5.74 13.15
C PHE A 143 -4.40 6.72 12.47
N GLY A 144 -4.06 7.85 13.11
CA GLY A 144 -3.09 8.80 12.59
C GLY A 144 -1.70 8.19 12.40
N ILE A 145 -1.24 7.36 13.35
CA ILE A 145 0.03 6.62 13.22
C ILE A 145 -0.02 5.64 12.04
N ILE A 146 -1.11 4.88 11.91
CA ILE A 146 -1.30 3.92 10.79
C ILE A 146 -1.36 4.66 9.45
N PHE A 147 -1.99 5.84 9.41
CA PHE A 147 -2.06 6.68 8.21
C PHE A 147 -0.66 7.14 7.79
N MET A 148 0.15 7.62 8.72
CA MET A 148 1.55 8.00 8.45
C MET A 148 2.38 6.81 7.95
N LEU A 149 2.20 5.63 8.55
CA LEU A 149 2.85 4.39 8.09
C LEU A 149 2.41 4.01 6.67
N THR A 150 1.14 4.18 6.34
CA THR A 150 0.60 3.93 4.98
C THR A 150 1.18 4.91 3.97
N VAL A 151 1.29 6.20 4.31
CA VAL A 151 1.94 7.21 3.49
C VAL A 151 3.40 6.84 3.24
N TYR A 152 4.17 6.58 4.30
CA TYR A 152 5.56 6.17 4.20
C TYR A 152 5.73 4.90 3.38
N GLY A 153 4.91 3.88 3.63
CA GLY A 153 4.92 2.63 2.89
C GLY A 153 4.64 2.82 1.40
N THR A 154 3.69 3.70 1.05
CA THR A 154 3.41 4.04 -0.34
C THR A 154 4.62 4.71 -1.00
N LEU A 155 5.30 5.63 -0.31
CA LEU A 155 6.51 6.27 -0.82
C LEU A 155 7.63 5.26 -1.09
N VAL A 156 7.84 4.29 -0.20
CA VAL A 156 8.84 3.21 -0.37
C VAL A 156 8.52 2.36 -1.60
N VAL A 157 7.26 1.93 -1.75
CA VAL A 157 6.86 1.06 -2.87
C VAL A 157 6.83 1.81 -4.20
N MET A 158 6.44 3.09 -4.20
CA MET A 158 6.49 3.93 -5.40
C MET A 158 7.93 4.30 -5.79
N SER A 159 8.85 4.40 -4.82
CA SER A 159 10.29 4.51 -5.07
C SER A 159 10.81 3.24 -5.80
N HIS A 160 10.36 2.05 -5.38
CA HIS A 160 10.66 0.80 -6.10
C HIS A 160 10.09 0.81 -7.52
N TYR A 161 8.86 1.27 -7.71
CA TYR A 161 8.24 1.44 -9.03
C TYR A 161 9.05 2.37 -9.94
N GLN A 162 9.52 3.51 -9.42
CA GLN A 162 10.35 4.45 -10.17
C GLN A 162 11.67 3.83 -10.61
N ASN A 163 12.34 3.08 -9.74
CA ASN A 163 13.57 2.36 -10.10
C ASN A 163 13.33 1.36 -11.25
N LEU A 164 12.23 0.62 -11.21
CA LEU A 164 11.85 -0.32 -12.27
C LEU A 164 11.51 0.40 -13.58
N ARG A 165 10.92 1.59 -13.52
CA ARG A 165 10.62 2.41 -14.70
C ARG A 165 11.90 2.96 -15.33
N ASP A 166 12.77 3.55 -14.52
CA ASP A 166 14.00 4.19 -14.97
C ASP A 166 14.97 3.15 -15.57
N ALA A 167 15.07 1.95 -14.98
CA ALA A 167 15.84 0.82 -15.54
C ALA A 167 15.32 0.36 -16.91
N ALA A 168 14.00 0.31 -17.10
CA ALA A 168 13.40 -0.06 -18.38
C ALA A 168 13.66 1.01 -19.48
N MET A 169 13.70 2.30 -19.11
CA MET A 169 14.06 3.37 -20.04
C MET A 169 15.53 3.33 -20.45
N GLY A 170 16.43 3.07 -19.50
CA GLY A 170 17.87 2.90 -19.78
C GLY A 170 18.16 1.70 -20.69
N GLN A 171 17.50 0.56 -20.46
CA GLN A 171 17.59 -0.60 -21.37
C GLN A 171 17.04 -0.28 -22.76
N GLY A 172 15.91 0.43 -22.87
CA GLY A 172 15.36 0.87 -24.15
C GLY A 172 16.32 1.78 -24.93
N GLN A 173 16.98 2.72 -24.25
CA GLN A 173 18.01 3.56 -24.86
C GLN A 173 19.25 2.77 -25.29
N GLN A 174 19.72 1.80 -24.50
CA GLN A 174 20.80 0.90 -24.90
C GLN A 174 20.42 0.00 -26.09
N GLN A 175 19.17 -0.45 -26.16
CA GLN A 175 18.68 -1.27 -27.25
C GLN A 175 18.53 -0.48 -28.55
N VAL A 176 18.13 0.80 -28.47
CA VAL A 176 18.10 1.73 -29.61
C VAL A 176 19.52 2.11 -30.03
N ALA A 177 20.44 2.32 -29.08
CA ALA A 177 21.85 2.58 -29.38
C ALA A 177 22.53 1.38 -30.06
N MET A 178 22.30 0.15 -29.56
CA MET A 178 22.78 -1.08 -30.22
C MET A 178 22.07 -1.34 -31.55
N GLY A 179 20.76 -1.06 -31.65
CA GLY A 179 20.01 -1.16 -32.90
C GLY A 179 20.50 -0.18 -33.97
N ASN A 180 20.87 1.04 -33.57
CA ASN A 180 21.50 2.02 -34.45
C ASN A 180 22.95 1.65 -34.81
N LEU A 181 23.70 0.97 -33.93
CA LEU A 181 25.02 0.43 -34.25
C LEU A 181 24.95 -0.77 -35.22
N ALA A 182 23.89 -1.59 -35.13
CA ALA A 182 23.62 -2.67 -36.08
C ALA A 182 23.04 -2.17 -37.42
N GLY A 183 22.26 -1.08 -37.39
CA GLY A 183 21.71 -0.41 -38.57
C GLY A 183 22.69 0.50 -39.31
N ASN A 184 23.80 0.89 -38.67
CA ASN A 184 24.88 1.69 -39.27
C ASN A 184 26.13 0.86 -39.61
N GLN A 185 26.03 -0.46 -39.76
CA GLN A 185 27.09 -1.19 -40.44
C GLN A 185 27.12 -0.71 -41.91
N PRO A 186 28.22 -0.09 -42.39
CA PRO A 186 28.34 0.20 -43.81
C PRO A 186 28.23 -1.12 -44.55
N TYR A 187 27.27 -1.22 -45.47
CA TYR A 187 27.26 -2.25 -46.48
C TYR A 187 28.60 -2.16 -47.22
N MET A 188 29.58 -2.99 -46.84
CA MET A 188 30.80 -3.13 -47.62
C MET A 188 30.37 -3.78 -48.94
N PRO A 189 30.52 -3.10 -50.09
CA PRO A 189 30.24 -3.72 -51.36
C PRO A 189 31.15 -4.91 -51.52
N VAL A 190 30.57 -6.08 -51.78
CA VAL A 190 31.30 -7.22 -52.35
C VAL A 190 31.78 -6.78 -53.72
N GLY A 191 33.02 -6.31 -53.82
CA GLY A 191 33.56 -5.81 -55.07
C GLY A 191 35.06 -5.56 -54.99
N ASN A 192 35.79 -6.39 -55.74
CA ASN A 192 37.21 -6.31 -56.10
C ASN A 192 38.20 -6.94 -55.11
N GLN A 193 38.32 -8.27 -55.21
CA GLN A 193 39.58 -8.95 -54.93
C GLN A 193 40.70 -8.33 -55.80
N PRO A 194 41.83 -7.91 -55.22
CA PRO A 194 43.05 -7.71 -55.99
C PRO A 194 43.64 -9.08 -56.33
N TYR A 195 43.70 -9.38 -57.63
CA TYR A 195 44.55 -10.43 -58.18
C TYR A 195 46.00 -10.16 -57.77
N MET A 196 46.63 -11.08 -57.02
CA MET A 196 48.08 -11.10 -56.86
C MET A 196 48.66 -12.08 -57.89
N PRO A 197 49.46 -11.61 -58.86
CA PRO A 197 50.22 -12.50 -59.74
C PRO A 197 51.35 -13.16 -58.95
N GLY A 198 51.56 -14.45 -59.18
CA GLY A 198 52.58 -15.24 -58.49
C GLY A 198 54.02 -14.78 -58.76
N GLN A 199 54.92 -15.14 -57.84
CA GLN A 199 56.34 -15.27 -58.12
C GLN A 199 56.86 -16.51 -57.37
N VAL A 200 57.33 -17.47 -58.20
CA VAL A 200 58.36 -18.52 -58.02
C VAL A 200 58.60 -19.13 -56.64
#